data_AF-A0A2V7KC80-F1
#
_entry.id   AF-A0A2V7KC80-F1
#
_cell.length_a   1.000
_cell.length_b   1.000
_cell.length_c   1.000
_cell.angle_alpha   90.00
_cell.angle_beta   90.00
_cell.angle_gamma   90.00
#
_symmetry.space_group_name_H-M   'P 1'
#
loop_
_entity.id
_entity.type
_entity.pdbx_description
1 polymer ?
#
loop_
_entity_poly.entity_id
_entity_poly.type
_entity_poly.pdbx_seq_one_letter_code
_entity_poly.pdbx_strand_id
1 'polypeptide(L)'
;MSTTVNRREFLQASAGVMAASLSPNVFSQQQKPLRLGLIIGIGRDPETAIAKVHDLGLPTCQVYVEDFAPGLAARLVQALDKHHIEATSVVVGGPGREAWDFYDGPLTIGVVPRDTRAARIARMKQGSDFAKQSGISAVQSHAGFIPENP
;
A
#
# COMPACT_ATOMS: atom_id res chain seq x y z
N MET A 1 -38.31 47.57 36.06
CA MET A 1 -38.25 46.15 36.46
C MET A 1 -36.80 45.73 36.41
N SER A 2 -36.17 45.57 37.58
CA SER A 2 -34.73 45.24 37.70
C SER A 2 -34.57 43.73 37.74
N THR A 3 -33.93 43.14 36.73
CA THR A 3 -33.57 41.73 36.70
C THR A 3 -32.25 41.54 37.45
N THR A 4 -32.31 41.23 38.73
CA THR A 4 -31.15 40.78 39.50
C THR A 4 -30.81 39.35 39.10
N VAL A 5 -29.76 39.16 38.30
CA VAL A 5 -29.20 37.84 38.01
C VAL A 5 -28.65 37.24 39.31
N ASN A 6 -29.18 36.08 39.71
CA ASN A 6 -28.79 35.41 40.94
C ASN A 6 -27.38 34.81 40.77
N ARG A 7 -26.49 34.95 41.76
CA ARG A 7 -25.14 34.35 41.75
C ARG A 7 -25.17 32.85 41.46
N ARG A 8 -26.22 32.14 41.90
CA ARG A 8 -26.41 30.70 41.59
C ARG A 8 -26.72 30.45 40.12
N GLU A 9 -27.56 31.28 39.50
CA GLU A 9 -27.89 31.16 38.07
C GLU A 9 -26.67 31.49 37.20
N PHE A 10 -25.89 32.50 37.57
CA PHE A 10 -24.64 32.84 36.88
C PHE A 10 -23.61 31.70 36.98
N LEU A 11 -23.45 31.09 38.16
CA LEU A 11 -22.55 29.94 38.36
C LEU A 11 -23.00 28.69 37.60
N GLN A 12 -24.32 28.43 37.55
CA GLN A 12 -24.87 27.31 36.78
C GLN A 12 -24.72 27.52 35.27
N ALA A 13 -24.96 28.73 34.78
CA ALA A 13 -24.79 29.07 33.36
C ALA A 13 -23.32 28.99 32.92
N SER A 14 -22.37 29.43 33.76
CA SER A 14 -20.94 29.35 33.45
C SER A 14 -20.36 27.94 33.56
N ALA A 15 -20.89 27.09 34.44
CA ALA A 15 -20.51 25.67 34.51
C ALA A 15 -20.97 24.86 33.28
N GLY A 16 -22.16 25.16 32.73
CA GLY A 16 -22.69 24.48 31.54
C GLY A 16 -21.91 24.77 30.25
N VAL A 17 -21.36 25.97 30.11
CA VAL A 17 -20.57 26.37 28.93
C VAL A 17 -19.16 25.76 28.94
N MET A 18 -18.58 25.53 30.13
CA MET A 18 -17.28 24.87 30.29
C MET A 18 -17.35 23.35 30.06
N ALA A 19 -18.49 22.72 30.36
CA ALA A 19 -18.67 21.28 30.13
C ALA A 19 -18.85 20.95 28.65
N ALA A 20 -19.43 21.86 27.85
CA ALA A 20 -19.64 21.66 26.41
C ALA A 20 -18.36 21.87 25.57
N SER A 21 -17.38 22.63 26.06
CA SER A 21 -16.12 22.90 25.36
C SER A 21 -15.02 21.87 25.64
N LEU A 22 -15.23 20.97 26.59
CA LEU A 22 -14.35 19.84 26.89
C LEU A 22 -14.93 18.55 26.29
N SER A 23 -15.06 18.52 24.97
CA SER A 23 -15.07 17.25 24.25
C SER A 23 -13.62 16.91 23.91
N PRO A 24 -12.93 16.03 24.67
CA PRO A 24 -11.66 15.49 24.22
C PRO A 24 -11.94 14.44 23.14
N ASN A 25 -12.51 14.86 22.01
CA ASN A 25 -12.63 13.99 20.83
C ASN A 25 -11.48 14.23 19.86
N VAL A 26 -10.32 14.60 20.40
CA VAL A 26 -9.09 14.80 19.63
C VAL A 26 -8.19 13.61 19.95
N PHE A 27 -8.11 12.67 19.00
CA PHE A 27 -7.16 11.55 18.93
C PHE A 27 -7.43 10.23 19.68
N SER A 28 -8.66 9.72 19.66
CA SER A 28 -8.83 8.26 19.65
C SER A 28 -9.57 7.84 18.41
N GLN A 29 -8.89 7.92 17.25
CA GLN A 29 -9.28 7.02 16.18
C GLN A 29 -8.96 5.62 16.69
N GLN A 30 -9.99 4.80 16.88
CA GLN A 30 -9.82 3.36 17.07
C GLN A 30 -8.89 2.88 15.96
N GLN A 31 -7.65 2.56 16.34
CA GLN A 31 -6.64 2.08 15.40
C GLN A 31 -7.21 0.81 14.78
N LYS A 32 -7.48 0.85 13.46
CA LYS A 32 -7.86 -0.35 12.73
C LYS A 32 -6.76 -1.40 12.96
N PRO A 33 -7.11 -2.65 13.30
CA PRO A 33 -6.12 -3.70 13.48
C PRO A 33 -5.26 -3.85 12.22
N LEU A 34 -3.97 -4.16 12.43
CA LEU A 34 -3.00 -4.37 11.35
C LEU A 34 -3.49 -5.49 10.42
N ARG A 35 -3.67 -5.15 9.14
CA ARG A 35 -4.09 -6.12 8.12
C ARG A 35 -2.86 -6.85 7.58
N LEU A 36 -2.81 -8.16 7.78
CA LEU A 36 -1.75 -9.00 7.24
C LEU A 36 -1.96 -9.28 5.74
N GLY A 37 -0.89 -9.69 5.07
CA GLY A 37 -0.92 -10.03 3.65
C GLY A 37 0.29 -10.82 3.20
N LEU A 38 0.26 -11.21 1.92
CA LEU A 38 1.31 -12.02 1.30
C LEU A 38 1.89 -11.33 0.06
N ILE A 39 3.21 -11.37 -0.10
CA ILE A 39 3.87 -11.06 -1.39
C ILE A 39 3.80 -12.33 -2.24
N ILE A 40 3.15 -12.27 -3.40
CA ILE A 40 2.91 -13.45 -4.23
C ILE A 40 3.16 -13.17 -5.71
N GLY A 41 3.84 -14.11 -6.38
CA GLY A 41 3.92 -14.15 -7.83
C GLY A 41 2.62 -14.69 -8.43
N ILE A 42 1.98 -13.91 -9.30
CA ILE A 42 0.69 -14.30 -9.90
C ILE A 42 0.83 -15.17 -11.16
N GLY A 43 2.04 -15.22 -11.72
CA GLY A 43 2.34 -15.98 -12.94
C GLY A 43 1.36 -15.68 -14.08
N ARG A 44 1.01 -16.71 -14.85
CA ARG A 44 -0.02 -16.62 -15.90
C ARG A 44 -1.42 -16.95 -15.42
N ASP A 45 -1.60 -17.34 -14.16
CA ASP A 45 -2.89 -17.73 -13.59
C ASP A 45 -3.13 -17.01 -12.24
N PRO A 46 -3.63 -15.75 -12.29
CA PRO A 46 -3.91 -14.98 -11.09
C PRO A 46 -4.93 -15.63 -10.17
N GLU A 47 -5.90 -16.38 -10.71
CA GLU A 47 -6.96 -17.02 -9.92
C GLU A 47 -6.38 -17.99 -8.89
N THR A 48 -5.54 -18.93 -9.36
CA THR A 48 -4.87 -19.90 -8.47
C THR A 48 -3.96 -19.22 -7.46
N ALA A 49 -3.32 -18.10 -7.82
CA ALA A 49 -2.47 -17.35 -6.89
C ALA A 49 -3.30 -16.66 -5.80
N ILE A 50 -4.36 -15.94 -6.17
CA ILE A 50 -5.19 -15.20 -5.22
C ILE A 50 -6.01 -16.14 -4.32
N ALA A 51 -6.48 -17.27 -4.84
CA ALA A 51 -7.14 -18.31 -4.03
C ALA A 51 -6.28 -18.76 -2.85
N LYS A 52 -4.96 -18.91 -3.03
CA LYS A 52 -4.04 -19.26 -1.92
C LYS A 52 -4.01 -18.19 -0.82
N VAL A 53 -4.10 -16.92 -1.19
CA VAL A 53 -4.13 -15.81 -0.21
C VAL A 53 -5.40 -15.90 0.63
N HIS A 54 -6.54 -16.14 -0.04
CA HIS A 54 -7.82 -16.36 0.60
C HIS A 54 -7.82 -17.58 1.52
N ASP A 55 -7.30 -18.72 1.07
CA ASP A 55 -7.25 -19.96 1.85
C ASP A 55 -6.38 -19.84 3.11
N LEU A 56 -5.42 -18.92 3.12
CA LEU A 56 -4.62 -18.55 4.29
C LEU A 56 -5.33 -17.57 5.24
N GLY A 57 -6.54 -17.11 4.90
CA GLY A 57 -7.31 -16.15 5.70
C GLY A 57 -6.71 -14.74 5.70
N LEU A 58 -5.87 -14.41 4.71
CA LEU A 58 -5.21 -13.11 4.63
C LEU A 58 -6.06 -12.14 3.80
N PRO A 59 -6.34 -10.92 4.29
CA PRO A 59 -7.20 -9.96 3.58
C PRO A 59 -6.50 -9.19 2.45
N THR A 60 -5.16 -9.26 2.36
CA THR A 60 -4.39 -8.42 1.42
C THR A 60 -3.25 -9.19 0.75
N CYS A 61 -2.78 -8.67 -0.38
CA CYS A 61 -1.55 -9.14 -1.02
C CYS A 61 -0.72 -7.99 -1.66
N GLN A 62 0.50 -8.32 -2.04
CA GLN A 62 1.36 -7.52 -2.92
C GLN A 62 1.72 -8.40 -4.12
N VAL A 63 1.42 -7.95 -5.34
CA VAL A 63 1.45 -8.80 -6.53
C VAL A 63 2.75 -8.63 -7.29
N TYR A 64 3.53 -9.71 -7.38
CA TYR A 64 4.70 -9.75 -8.26
C TYR A 64 4.29 -10.23 -9.66
N VAL A 65 4.68 -9.46 -10.67
CA VAL A 65 4.34 -9.70 -12.09
C VAL A 65 5.63 -9.84 -12.89
N GLU A 66 5.86 -11.03 -13.42
CA GLU A 66 7.05 -11.33 -14.23
C GLU A 66 6.94 -10.75 -15.65
N ASP A 67 5.76 -10.88 -16.26
CA ASP A 67 5.41 -10.44 -17.60
C ASP A 67 4.02 -9.79 -17.64
N PHE A 68 3.91 -8.66 -18.32
CA PHE A 68 2.68 -7.87 -18.45
C PHE A 68 1.87 -8.30 -19.67
N ALA A 69 1.53 -9.58 -19.72
CA ALA A 69 0.79 -10.16 -20.83
C ALA A 69 -0.59 -9.50 -21.03
N PRO A 70 -1.08 -9.35 -22.28
CA PRO A 70 -2.40 -8.83 -22.55
C PRO A 70 -3.50 -9.56 -21.75
N GLY A 71 -4.41 -8.79 -21.16
CA GLY A 71 -5.53 -9.32 -20.37
C GLY A 71 -5.17 -9.87 -18.99
N LEU A 72 -3.89 -9.85 -18.57
CA LEU A 72 -3.49 -10.28 -17.22
C LEU A 72 -4.12 -9.41 -16.14
N ALA A 73 -4.15 -8.08 -16.33
CA ALA A 73 -4.74 -7.13 -15.38
C ALA A 73 -6.23 -7.43 -15.13
N ALA A 74 -7.01 -7.65 -16.19
CA ALA A 74 -8.43 -7.98 -16.08
C ALA A 74 -8.67 -9.28 -15.30
N ARG A 75 -7.85 -10.31 -15.56
CA ARG A 75 -7.94 -11.59 -14.84
C ARG A 75 -7.51 -11.46 -13.37
N LEU A 76 -6.51 -10.62 -13.09
CA LEU A 76 -6.13 -10.30 -11.72
C LEU A 76 -7.28 -9.62 -10.96
N VAL A 77 -7.90 -8.59 -11.55
CA VAL A 77 -9.05 -7.89 -10.94
C VAL A 77 -10.19 -8.86 -10.65
N GLN A 78 -10.54 -9.72 -11.61
CA GLN A 78 -11.58 -10.75 -11.40
C GLN A 78 -11.26 -11.68 -10.23
N ALA A 79 -10.00 -12.12 -10.10
CA ALA A 79 -9.58 -12.98 -9.00
C ALA A 79 -9.62 -12.26 -7.65
N LEU A 80 -9.14 -11.01 -7.59
CA LEU A 80 -9.17 -10.18 -6.38
C LEU A 80 -10.62 -9.95 -5.90
N ASP A 81 -11.52 -9.61 -6.81
CA ASP A 81 -12.93 -9.38 -6.52
C ASP A 81 -13.62 -10.65 -6.02
N LYS A 82 -13.39 -11.79 -6.71
CA LYS A 82 -13.98 -13.09 -6.37
C LYS A 82 -13.60 -13.55 -4.96
N HIS A 83 -12.36 -13.34 -4.57
CA HIS A 83 -11.81 -13.80 -3.29
C HIS A 83 -11.81 -12.74 -2.20
N HIS A 84 -12.34 -11.55 -2.49
CA HIS A 84 -12.38 -10.40 -1.58
C HIS A 84 -10.98 -10.02 -1.02
N ILE A 85 -9.97 -10.05 -1.88
CA ILE A 85 -8.58 -9.73 -1.53
C ILE A 85 -8.22 -8.33 -2.05
N GLU A 86 -7.62 -7.51 -1.20
CA GLU A 86 -7.04 -6.23 -1.62
C GLU A 86 -5.58 -6.40 -2.06
N ALA A 87 -5.28 -6.11 -3.32
CA ALA A 87 -3.90 -5.92 -3.76
C ALA A 87 -3.42 -4.50 -3.40
N THR A 88 -2.44 -4.42 -2.49
CA THR A 88 -1.95 -3.15 -1.93
C THR A 88 -0.83 -2.53 -2.76
N SER A 89 -0.02 -3.33 -3.43
CA SER A 89 1.03 -2.86 -4.33
C SER A 89 1.37 -3.86 -5.43
N VAL A 90 1.88 -3.35 -6.55
CA VAL A 90 2.56 -4.14 -7.58
C VAL A 90 4.04 -4.16 -7.28
N VAL A 91 4.62 -5.35 -7.15
CA VAL A 91 6.06 -5.56 -6.96
C VAL A 91 6.73 -5.67 -8.31
N VAL A 92 7.67 -4.77 -8.57
CA VAL A 92 8.43 -4.74 -9.82
C VAL A 92 9.87 -5.15 -9.54
N GLY A 93 10.36 -6.10 -10.33
CA GLY A 93 11.76 -6.50 -10.40
C GLY A 93 12.19 -6.67 -11.85
N GLY A 94 13.49 -6.79 -12.06
CA GLY A 94 14.10 -6.99 -13.36
C GLY A 94 13.86 -5.84 -14.36
N PRO A 95 14.09 -6.06 -15.65
CA PRO A 95 14.58 -7.31 -16.24
C PRO A 95 16.06 -7.56 -15.93
N GLY A 96 16.52 -8.76 -16.27
CA GLY A 96 17.89 -9.20 -16.09
C GLY A 96 18.15 -9.80 -14.70
N ARG A 97 19.41 -10.15 -14.46
CA ARG A 97 19.85 -10.76 -13.20
C ARG A 97 19.65 -9.82 -12.02
N GLU A 98 19.14 -10.34 -10.91
CA GLU A 98 19.07 -9.69 -9.60
C GLU A 98 19.65 -10.66 -8.57
N ALA A 99 20.89 -10.42 -8.13
CA ALA A 99 21.56 -11.27 -7.15
C ALA A 99 21.38 -10.69 -5.74
N TRP A 100 20.77 -11.46 -4.85
CA TRP A 100 20.44 -11.03 -3.49
C TRP A 100 21.55 -11.38 -2.51
N ASP A 101 22.75 -10.88 -2.77
CA ASP A 101 23.92 -10.99 -1.89
C ASP A 101 24.68 -9.66 -1.81
N PHE A 102 25.66 -9.56 -0.90
CA PHE A 102 26.40 -8.32 -0.66
C PHE A 102 27.45 -7.98 -1.72
N TYR A 103 27.82 -8.93 -2.58
CA TYR A 103 28.89 -8.76 -3.56
C TYR A 103 28.31 -8.32 -4.91
N ASP A 104 27.35 -9.08 -5.41
CA ASP A 104 26.73 -8.87 -6.71
C ASP A 104 25.45 -8.02 -6.62
N GLY A 105 24.83 -7.89 -5.45
CA GLY A 105 23.63 -7.08 -5.25
C GLY A 105 23.80 -5.62 -5.66
N PRO A 106 24.86 -4.91 -5.24
CA PRO A 106 25.14 -3.54 -5.68
C PRO A 106 25.28 -3.39 -7.19
N LEU A 107 25.73 -4.45 -7.88
CA LEU A 107 25.94 -4.46 -9.32
C LEU A 107 24.68 -4.86 -10.10
N THR A 108 23.69 -5.47 -9.45
CA THR A 108 22.59 -6.15 -10.15
C THR A 108 21.20 -5.83 -9.66
N ILE A 109 20.96 -5.06 -8.58
CA ILE A 109 19.60 -4.79 -8.08
C ILE A 109 19.15 -3.35 -8.36
N GLY A 110 17.88 -3.19 -8.77
CA GLY A 110 17.22 -1.89 -8.90
C GLY A 110 17.71 -1.02 -10.06
N VAL A 111 17.43 0.28 -10.01
CA VAL A 111 17.72 1.25 -11.08
C VAL A 111 19.12 1.88 -10.97
N VAL A 112 19.85 1.59 -9.89
CA VAL A 112 21.21 2.10 -9.69
C VAL A 112 22.20 1.57 -10.73
N PRO A 113 22.31 0.26 -11.02
CA PRO A 113 23.27 -0.27 -11.99
C PRO A 113 23.07 0.31 -13.40
N ARG A 114 24.13 0.91 -13.95
CA ARG A 114 24.08 1.66 -15.21
C ARG A 114 23.64 0.79 -16.40
N ASP A 115 24.17 -0.42 -16.47
CA ASP A 115 23.98 -1.32 -17.62
C ASP A 115 22.52 -1.73 -17.81
N THR A 116 21.78 -1.95 -16.72
CA THR A 116 20.36 -2.35 -16.76
C THR A 116 19.38 -1.21 -16.51
N ARG A 117 19.85 -0.01 -16.12
CA ARG A 117 19.01 1.11 -15.66
C ARG A 117 17.88 1.44 -16.62
N ALA A 118 18.19 1.63 -17.90
CA ALA A 118 17.19 2.05 -18.89
C ALA A 118 16.06 1.01 -19.02
N ALA A 119 16.43 -0.28 -19.08
CA ALA A 119 15.48 -1.38 -19.16
C ALA A 119 14.61 -1.49 -17.89
N ARG A 120 15.20 -1.26 -16.71
CA ARG A 120 14.48 -1.32 -15.42
C ARG A 120 13.56 -0.14 -15.20
N ILE A 121 13.94 1.06 -15.66
CA ILE A 121 13.02 2.21 -15.67
C ILE A 121 11.83 1.94 -16.60
N ALA A 122 12.07 1.38 -17.79
CA ALA A 122 10.99 0.98 -18.69
C ALA A 122 10.07 -0.06 -18.03
N ARG A 123 10.63 -1.05 -17.35
CA ARG A 123 9.88 -2.05 -16.59
C ARG A 123 9.07 -1.46 -15.44
N MET A 124 9.61 -0.50 -14.70
CA MET A 124 8.89 0.23 -13.65
C MET A 124 7.68 0.97 -14.21
N LYS A 125 7.82 1.59 -15.39
CA LYS A 125 6.70 2.26 -16.08
C LYS A 125 5.62 1.26 -16.47
N GLN A 126 5.99 0.10 -17.03
CA GLN A 126 5.03 -0.97 -17.33
C GLN A 126 4.31 -1.46 -16.07
N GLY A 127 5.02 -1.60 -14.95
CA GLY A 127 4.42 -1.93 -13.65
C GLY A 127 3.44 -0.86 -13.16
N SER A 128 3.76 0.41 -13.36
CA SER A 128 2.86 1.53 -13.05
C SER A 128 1.59 1.51 -13.91
N ASP A 129 1.73 1.28 -15.22
CA ASP A 129 0.59 1.17 -16.13
C ASP A 129 -0.30 -0.03 -15.76
N PHE A 130 0.32 -1.17 -15.41
CA PHE A 130 -0.39 -2.35 -14.93
C PHE A 130 -1.12 -2.12 -13.60
N ALA A 131 -0.47 -1.44 -12.64
CA ALA A 131 -1.06 -1.09 -11.36
C ALA A 131 -2.32 -0.22 -11.58
N LYS A 132 -2.20 0.80 -12.43
CA LYS A 132 -3.33 1.65 -12.82
C LYS A 132 -4.46 0.87 -13.47
N GLN A 133 -4.15 -0.03 -14.41
CA GLN A 133 -5.15 -0.89 -15.07
C GLN A 133 -5.85 -1.83 -14.10
N SER A 134 -5.16 -2.26 -13.04
CA SER A 134 -5.68 -3.20 -12.04
C SER A 134 -6.32 -2.52 -10.83
N GLY A 135 -6.39 -1.17 -10.80
CA GLY A 135 -6.92 -0.42 -9.66
C GLY A 135 -6.04 -0.46 -8.40
N ILE A 136 -4.74 -0.77 -8.54
CA ILE A 136 -3.80 -0.88 -7.43
C ILE A 136 -3.08 0.46 -7.24
N SER A 137 -3.14 1.02 -6.03
CA SER A 137 -2.70 2.39 -5.73
C SER A 137 -1.17 2.56 -5.61
N ALA A 138 -0.41 1.48 -5.52
CA ALA A 138 1.03 1.56 -5.29
C ALA A 138 1.86 0.63 -6.18
N VAL A 139 3.08 1.06 -6.45
CA VAL A 139 4.15 0.26 -7.06
C VAL A 139 5.32 0.25 -6.08
N GLN A 140 5.95 -0.89 -5.92
CA GLN A 140 7.12 -1.05 -5.07
C GLN A 140 8.24 -1.78 -5.80
N SER A 141 9.47 -1.41 -5.49
CA SER A 141 10.68 -2.02 -6.03
C SER A 141 11.84 -1.71 -5.09
N HIS A 142 12.86 -2.57 -5.09
CA HIS A 142 14.15 -2.20 -4.51
C HIS A 142 14.83 -1.20 -5.45
N ALA A 143 15.17 0.01 -4.95
CA ALA A 143 15.79 1.05 -5.77
C ALA A 143 17.21 0.66 -6.24
N GLY A 144 17.87 -0.20 -5.48
CA GLY A 144 19.28 -0.58 -5.65
C GLY A 144 20.08 -0.11 -4.44
N PHE A 145 21.40 -0.23 -4.52
CA PHE A 145 22.30 0.25 -3.48
C PHE A 145 22.66 1.70 -3.77
N ILE A 146 22.01 2.64 -3.10
CA ILE A 146 22.18 4.08 -3.34
C ILE A 146 23.64 4.46 -3.01
N PRO A 147 24.39 5.04 -3.96
CA PRO A 147 25.78 5.39 -3.71
C PRO A 147 25.89 6.58 -2.76
N GLU A 148 26.94 6.62 -1.95
CA GLU A 148 27.26 7.76 -1.09
C GLU A 148 27.48 9.05 -1.91
N ASN A 149 28.12 8.90 -3.08
CA ASN A 149 28.36 10.00 -4.03
C ASN A 149 27.62 9.72 -5.34
N PRO A 150 26.64 10.57 -5.72
CA PRO A 150 25.77 10.35 -6.89
C PRO A 150 26.47 10.44 -8.25
#